data_AF-A0A954GXW3-F1
#
_entry.id   AF-A0A954GXW3-F1
#
_cell.length_a   1.000
_cell.length_b   1.000
_cell.length_c   1.000
_cell.angle_alpha   90.00
_cell.angle_beta   90.00
_cell.angle_gamma   90.00
#
_symmetry.space_group_name_H-M   'P 1'
#
loop_
_entity.id
_entity.type
_entity.pdbx_description
1 polymer ?
#
loop_
_entity_poly.entity_id
_entity_poly.type
_entity_poly.pdbx_seq_one_letter_code
_entity_poly.pdbx_strand_id
1 'polypeptide(L)'
;MRPDETCDENPFRPLMIDLDRRKGADHQPADPRQQAHAAVRWTLVLLIPAVMNDIALSAAWVSRLPNSAAVIVVAFHIGFFLSVALLMWFFVFRVLELFSEKIRATVAANVDPVRWQHVFYKSTGRLRLLLLFGVLLWMIWIAAIFAGRLNFLIVSVLIGIPAHILGAVYYLPLFWQWYKLRRDSGRAFPNPASADRS
;
A
#
# COMPACT_ATOMS: atom_id res chain seq x y z
N MET A 1 42.27 20.58 -53.15
CA MET A 1 42.23 21.64 -52.12
C MET A 1 40.78 21.83 -51.70
N ARG A 2 40.40 21.31 -50.53
CA ARG A 2 39.12 21.59 -49.89
C ARG A 2 39.39 22.52 -48.70
N PRO A 3 38.62 23.60 -48.53
CA PRO A 3 38.79 24.52 -47.44
C PRO A 3 38.25 23.94 -46.14
N ASP A 4 38.96 24.30 -45.08
CA ASP A 4 38.75 24.03 -43.67
C ASP A 4 37.29 24.09 -43.19
N GLU A 5 36.80 22.99 -42.61
CA GLU A 5 35.68 23.00 -41.67
C GLU A 5 36.19 23.55 -40.34
N THR A 6 36.12 24.87 -40.18
CA THR A 6 36.35 25.52 -38.89
C THR A 6 35.20 25.24 -37.94
N CYS A 7 35.58 24.78 -36.75
CA CYS A 7 34.75 24.56 -35.58
C CYS A 7 33.71 25.68 -35.38
N ASP A 8 32.44 25.31 -35.44
CA ASP A 8 31.33 26.09 -34.89
C ASP A 8 31.31 25.91 -33.36
N GLU A 9 32.36 26.37 -32.68
CA GLU A 9 32.35 26.62 -31.24
C GLU A 9 31.61 27.95 -31.05
N ASN A 10 30.30 27.87 -30.90
CA ASN A 10 29.51 29.00 -30.42
C ASN A 10 29.70 29.10 -28.89
N PRO A 11 30.45 30.08 -28.37
CA PRO A 11 30.72 30.24 -26.94
C PRO A 11 29.48 30.75 -26.17
N PHE A 12 28.38 31.04 -26.87
CA PHE A 12 27.13 31.51 -26.30
C PHE A 12 26.04 30.44 -26.29
N ARG A 13 26.40 29.14 -26.33
CA ARG A 13 25.42 28.09 -26.05
C ARG A 13 24.92 28.28 -24.61
N PRO A 14 23.63 28.63 -24.38
CA PRO A 14 23.18 29.02 -23.06
C PRO A 14 23.32 27.84 -22.10
N LEU A 15 24.11 28.04 -21.05
CA LEU A 15 24.37 27.10 -19.95
C LEU A 15 23.07 26.59 -19.26
N MET A 16 21.94 27.25 -19.52
CA MET A 16 20.62 26.87 -19.00
C MET A 16 20.09 25.55 -19.56
N ILE A 17 20.45 25.17 -20.79
CA ILE A 17 19.96 23.90 -21.37
C ILE A 17 20.57 22.68 -20.66
N ASP A 18 21.82 22.77 -20.23
CA ASP A 18 22.49 21.68 -19.50
C ASP A 18 22.16 21.66 -18.00
N LEU A 19 21.79 22.81 -17.41
CA LEU A 19 21.29 22.88 -16.02
C LEU A 19 19.90 22.27 -15.87
N ASP A 20 18.98 22.49 -16.82
CA ASP A 20 17.66 21.85 -16.81
C ASP A 20 17.74 20.36 -17.16
N ARG A 21 18.70 19.96 -18.01
CA ARG A 21 18.98 18.54 -18.30
C ARG A 21 19.61 17.82 -17.11
N ARG A 22 20.47 18.47 -16.31
CA ARG A 22 21.00 17.91 -15.05
C ARG A 22 19.95 17.93 -13.93
N LYS A 23 19.15 18.99 -13.78
CA LYS A 23 18.02 19.02 -12.83
C LYS A 23 16.96 17.95 -13.17
N GLY A 24 16.75 17.66 -14.45
CA GLY A 24 15.88 16.57 -14.90
C GLY A 24 16.50 15.17 -14.79
N ALA A 25 17.83 15.04 -14.77
CA ALA A 25 18.54 13.76 -14.67
C ALA A 25 18.71 13.25 -13.23
N ASP A 26 18.69 14.15 -12.23
CA ASP A 26 18.82 13.78 -10.80
C ASP A 26 17.49 13.38 -10.14
N HIS A 27 16.37 13.50 -10.85
CA HIS A 27 15.06 13.04 -10.38
C HIS A 27 14.53 11.95 -11.29
N GLN A 28 15.27 10.84 -11.39
CA GLN A 28 14.66 9.60 -11.87
C GLN A 28 13.43 9.35 -10.99
N PRO A 29 12.21 9.34 -11.53
CA PRO A 29 11.01 9.17 -10.70
C PRO A 29 11.15 7.83 -10.00
N ALA A 30 11.26 7.85 -8.66
CA ALA A 30 11.52 6.66 -7.86
C ALA A 30 10.55 5.54 -8.27
N ASP A 31 11.09 4.33 -8.47
CA ASP A 31 10.34 3.18 -8.99
C ASP A 31 9.01 3.02 -8.22
N PRO A 32 7.84 3.15 -8.89
CA PRO A 32 6.53 3.04 -8.26
C PRO A 32 6.37 1.75 -7.44
N ARG A 33 7.02 0.66 -7.87
CA ARG A 33 7.00 -0.62 -7.16
C ARG A 33 7.74 -0.52 -5.82
N GLN A 34 8.90 0.13 -5.79
CA GLN A 34 9.66 0.35 -4.56
C GLN A 34 8.89 1.25 -3.58
N GLN A 35 8.26 2.32 -4.08
CA GLN A 35 7.42 3.20 -3.26
C GLN A 35 6.23 2.45 -2.64
N ALA A 36 5.55 1.62 -3.44
CA ALA A 36 4.44 0.78 -2.99
C ALA A 36 4.89 -0.24 -1.95
N HIS A 37 6.01 -0.93 -2.19
CA HIS A 37 6.60 -1.87 -1.25
C HIS A 37 6.94 -1.21 0.10
N ALA A 38 7.57 -0.02 0.06
CA ALA A 38 7.82 0.77 1.26
C ALA A 38 6.51 1.18 1.95
N ALA A 39 5.49 1.63 1.20
CA ALA A 39 4.19 1.99 1.76
C ALA A 39 3.47 0.80 2.40
N VAL A 40 3.61 -0.40 1.86
CA VAL A 40 3.06 -1.62 2.47
C VAL A 40 3.82 -1.98 3.74
N ARG A 41 5.14 -1.77 3.83
CA ARG A 41 5.86 -2.00 5.09
C ARG A 41 5.35 -1.12 6.24
N TRP A 42 4.78 0.05 5.96
CA TRP A 42 4.12 0.87 6.98
C TRP A 42 2.91 0.18 7.62
N THR A 43 2.34 -0.88 7.03
CA THR A 43 1.27 -1.66 7.69
C THR A 43 1.74 -2.29 8.99
N LEU A 44 3.05 -2.48 9.19
CA LEU A 44 3.61 -2.99 10.43
C LEU A 44 3.36 -2.08 11.63
N VAL A 45 3.10 -0.79 11.40
CA VAL A 45 2.70 0.13 12.47
C VAL A 45 1.38 -0.32 13.11
N LEU A 46 0.51 -1.04 12.39
CA LEU A 46 -0.70 -1.65 12.97
C LEU A 46 -0.40 -2.74 14.00
N LEU A 47 0.83 -3.26 14.07
CA LEU A 47 1.22 -4.19 15.13
C LEU A 47 1.26 -3.51 16.50
N ILE A 48 1.49 -2.19 16.57
CA ILE A 48 1.52 -1.45 17.83
C ILE A 48 0.16 -1.58 18.56
N PRO A 49 -0.98 -1.15 17.98
CA PRO A 49 -2.26 -1.35 18.64
C PRO A 49 -2.62 -2.82 18.81
N ALA A 50 -2.21 -3.71 17.90
CA ALA A 50 -2.47 -5.15 18.06
C ALA A 50 -1.78 -5.74 19.31
N VAL A 51 -0.51 -5.40 19.54
CA VAL A 51 0.26 -5.80 20.73
C VAL A 51 -0.35 -5.19 21.99
N MET A 52 -0.73 -3.91 21.96
CA MET A 52 -1.37 -3.26 23.11
C MET A 52 -2.70 -3.91 23.47
N ASN A 53 -3.51 -4.24 22.46
CA ASN A 53 -4.76 -4.95 22.66
C ASN A 53 -4.55 -6.34 23.28
N ASP A 54 -3.57 -7.08 22.78
CA ASP A 54 -3.20 -8.38 23.33
C ASP A 54 -2.70 -8.28 24.78
N ILE A 55 -1.85 -7.31 25.10
CA ILE A 55 -1.39 -7.04 26.47
C ILE A 55 -2.59 -6.74 27.38
N ALA A 56 -3.48 -5.85 26.95
CA ALA A 56 -4.64 -5.46 27.74
C ALA A 56 -5.60 -6.63 28.00
N LEU A 57 -5.80 -7.49 27.00
CA LEU A 57 -6.65 -8.68 27.12
C LEU A 57 -5.99 -9.78 27.97
N SER A 58 -4.70 -10.02 27.78
CA SER A 58 -3.95 -11.07 28.45
C SER A 58 -3.65 -10.75 29.91
N ALA A 59 -3.49 -9.47 30.28
CA ALA A 59 -3.21 -9.04 31.65
C ALA A 59 -4.19 -9.60 32.69
N ALA A 60 -5.47 -9.77 32.33
CA ALA A 60 -6.50 -10.31 33.22
C ALA A 60 -6.30 -11.81 33.55
N TRP A 61 -5.67 -12.57 32.65
CA TRP A 61 -5.50 -14.02 32.78
C TRP A 61 -4.07 -14.38 33.20
N VAL A 62 -3.06 -13.69 32.65
CA VAL A 62 -1.64 -13.91 32.97
C VAL A 62 -1.35 -13.61 34.45
N SER A 63 -2.01 -12.60 35.03
CA SER A 63 -1.90 -12.28 36.46
C SER A 63 -2.40 -13.38 37.40
N ARG A 64 -3.14 -14.38 36.88
CA ARG A 64 -3.65 -15.52 37.66
C ARG A 64 -2.78 -16.77 37.52
N LEU A 65 -1.74 -16.73 36.69
CA LEU A 65 -0.85 -17.87 36.45
C LEU A 65 0.34 -17.88 37.42
N PRO A 66 0.90 -19.06 37.74
CA PRO A 66 2.22 -19.15 38.37
C PRO A 66 3.28 -18.43 37.53
N ASN A 67 4.27 -17.83 38.17
CA ASN A 67 5.30 -17.00 37.51
C ASN A 67 5.99 -17.71 36.33
N SER A 68 6.30 -19.01 36.45
CA SER A 68 6.93 -19.78 35.38
C SER A 68 6.02 -19.92 34.15
N ALA A 69 4.72 -20.16 34.35
CA ALA A 69 3.75 -20.24 33.27
C ALA A 69 3.49 -18.86 32.65
N ALA A 70 3.44 -17.80 33.45
CA ALA A 70 3.29 -16.43 32.96
C ALA A 70 4.46 -16.02 32.03
N VAL A 71 5.70 -16.35 32.40
CA VAL A 71 6.89 -16.08 31.57
C VAL A 71 6.81 -16.81 30.23
N ILE A 72 6.39 -18.08 30.22
CA ILE A 72 6.25 -18.86 28.98
C ILE A 72 5.19 -18.25 28.06
N VAL A 73 4.04 -17.86 28.60
CA VAL A 73 2.95 -17.23 27.82
C VAL A 73 3.42 -15.90 27.22
N VAL A 74 4.07 -15.05 28.00
CA VAL A 74 4.61 -13.77 27.52
C VAL A 74 5.65 -14.00 26.41
N ALA A 75 6.56 -14.96 26.59
CA ALA A 75 7.55 -15.32 25.57
C ALA A 75 6.89 -15.81 24.28
N PHE A 76 5.81 -16.60 24.39
CA PHE A 76 5.04 -17.06 23.24
C PHE A 76 4.37 -15.90 22.50
N HIS A 77 3.76 -14.96 23.21
CA HIS A 77 3.12 -13.78 22.61
C HIS A 77 4.14 -12.90 21.87
N ILE A 78 5.30 -12.64 22.48
CA ILE A 78 6.39 -11.91 21.84
C ILE A 78 6.85 -12.64 20.58
N GLY A 79 7.12 -13.96 20.68
CA GLY A 79 7.52 -14.79 19.56
C GLY A 79 6.49 -14.80 18.42
N PHE A 80 5.20 -14.83 18.76
CA PHE A 80 4.11 -14.74 17.79
C PHE A 80 4.13 -13.39 17.05
N PHE A 81 4.15 -12.27 17.76
CA PHE A 81 4.16 -10.94 17.12
C PHE A 81 5.42 -10.70 16.27
N LEU A 82 6.59 -11.16 16.74
CA LEU A 82 7.82 -11.11 15.95
C LEU A 82 7.72 -11.96 14.69
N SER A 83 7.14 -13.16 14.78
CA SER A 83 6.94 -14.04 13.61
C SER A 83 5.97 -13.42 12.61
N VAL A 84 4.87 -12.83 13.09
CA VAL A 84 3.92 -12.10 12.23
C VAL A 84 4.59 -10.90 11.58
N ALA A 85 5.36 -10.10 12.32
CA ALA A 85 6.09 -8.96 11.79
C ALA A 85 7.08 -9.39 10.69
N LEU A 86 7.82 -10.47 10.91
CA LEU A 86 8.76 -11.04 9.95
C LEU A 86 8.04 -11.50 8.68
N LEU A 87 6.95 -12.28 8.83
CA LEU A 87 6.14 -12.75 7.72
C LEU A 87 5.56 -11.58 6.91
N MET A 88 5.03 -10.57 7.60
CA MET A 88 4.53 -9.37 6.95
C MET A 88 5.64 -8.62 6.21
N TRP A 89 6.83 -8.47 6.80
CA TRP A 89 7.95 -7.75 6.20
C TRP A 89 8.39 -8.33 4.84
N PHE A 90 8.42 -9.66 4.74
CA PHE A 90 8.91 -10.35 3.54
C PHE A 90 7.81 -10.74 2.56
N PHE A 91 6.63 -11.15 3.03
CA PHE A 91 5.64 -11.80 2.17
C PHE A 91 4.45 -10.92 1.81
N VAL A 92 4.05 -9.96 2.65
CA VAL A 92 2.76 -9.28 2.47
C VAL A 92 2.64 -8.59 1.12
N PHE A 93 3.70 -7.90 0.67
CA PHE A 93 3.70 -7.23 -0.63
C PHE A 93 3.63 -8.22 -1.78
N ARG A 94 4.39 -9.33 -1.70
CA ARG A 94 4.39 -10.38 -2.72
C ARG A 94 3.02 -11.05 -2.83
N VAL A 95 2.38 -11.29 -1.69
CA VAL A 95 1.01 -11.83 -1.62
C VAL A 95 0.02 -10.87 -2.28
N LEU A 96 0.12 -9.56 -2.01
CA LEU A 96 -0.74 -8.55 -2.64
C LEU A 96 -0.53 -8.47 -4.16
N GLU A 97 0.72 -8.54 -4.64
CA GLU A 97 1.02 -8.64 -6.09
C GLU A 97 0.32 -9.85 -6.71
N LEU A 98 0.45 -11.03 -6.10
CA LEU A 98 -0.16 -12.26 -6.59
C LEU A 98 -1.70 -12.19 -6.60
N PHE A 99 -2.30 -11.61 -5.56
CA PHE A 99 -3.76 -11.39 -5.53
C PHE A 99 -4.21 -10.43 -6.63
N SER A 100 -3.46 -9.34 -6.84
CA SER A 100 -3.71 -8.39 -7.94
C SER A 100 -3.68 -9.09 -9.31
N GLU A 101 -2.70 -9.96 -9.55
CA GLU A 101 -2.59 -10.75 -10.79
C GLU A 101 -3.75 -11.73 -10.96
N LYS A 102 -4.14 -12.44 -9.89
CA LYS A 102 -5.29 -13.36 -9.91
C LYS A 102 -6.59 -12.62 -10.21
N ILE A 103 -6.81 -11.46 -9.60
CA ILE A 103 -8.00 -10.64 -9.89
C ILE A 103 -8.00 -10.26 -11.38
N ARG A 104 -6.89 -9.74 -11.90
CA ARG A 104 -6.76 -9.39 -13.32
C ARG A 104 -7.09 -10.58 -14.22
N ALA A 105 -6.51 -11.74 -13.94
CA ALA A 105 -6.71 -12.95 -14.73
C ALA A 105 -8.20 -13.35 -14.81
N THR A 106 -8.93 -13.21 -13.70
CA THR A 106 -10.35 -13.56 -13.64
C THR A 106 -11.27 -12.50 -14.27
N VAL A 107 -11.02 -11.21 -14.03
CA VAL A 107 -12.00 -10.15 -14.37
C VAL A 107 -11.59 -9.27 -15.56
N ALA A 108 -10.32 -9.28 -15.95
CA ALA A 108 -9.72 -8.36 -16.90
C ALA A 108 -8.56 -9.00 -17.69
N ALA A 109 -8.73 -10.24 -18.14
CA ALA A 109 -7.68 -11.01 -18.83
C ALA A 109 -7.07 -10.27 -20.04
N ASN A 110 -7.89 -9.49 -20.75
CA ASN A 110 -7.50 -8.71 -21.94
C ASN A 110 -6.74 -7.41 -21.63
N VAL A 111 -6.59 -7.05 -20.35
CA VAL A 111 -5.85 -5.85 -19.93
C VAL A 111 -4.37 -6.19 -19.77
N ASP A 112 -3.52 -5.31 -20.31
CA ASP A 112 -2.07 -5.39 -20.16
C ASP A 112 -1.65 -5.53 -18.68
N PRO A 113 -0.93 -6.61 -18.30
CA PRO A 113 -0.51 -6.85 -16.93
C PRO A 113 0.39 -5.73 -16.38
N VAL A 114 1.21 -5.09 -17.21
CA VAL A 114 2.13 -4.03 -16.78
C VAL A 114 1.34 -2.80 -16.33
N ARG A 115 0.37 -2.37 -17.13
CA ARG A 115 -0.54 -1.25 -16.77
C ARG A 115 -1.38 -1.55 -15.53
N TRP A 116 -1.88 -2.77 -15.41
CA TRP A 116 -2.66 -3.21 -14.24
C TRP A 116 -1.85 -3.08 -12.95
N GLN A 117 -0.61 -3.57 -12.95
CA GLN A 117 0.28 -3.49 -11.79
C GLN A 117 0.74 -2.06 -11.50
N HIS A 118 0.97 -1.25 -12.53
CA HIS A 118 1.31 0.16 -12.33
C HIS A 118 0.21 0.92 -11.57
N VAL A 119 -1.07 0.68 -11.91
CA VAL A 119 -2.23 1.23 -11.18
C VAL A 119 -2.26 0.76 -9.73
N PHE A 120 -1.96 -0.53 -9.50
CA PHE A 120 -1.87 -1.11 -8.16
C PHE A 120 -0.79 -0.42 -7.31
N TYR A 121 0.43 -0.30 -7.84
CA TYR A 121 1.53 0.34 -7.13
C TYR A 121 1.25 1.81 -6.81
N LYS A 122 0.74 2.57 -7.78
CA LYS A 122 0.40 3.99 -7.61
C LYS A 122 -0.68 4.19 -6.54
N SER A 123 -1.68 3.33 -6.49
CA SER A 123 -2.75 3.40 -5.49
C SER A 123 -2.24 3.02 -4.10
N THR A 124 -1.36 2.01 -4.03
CA THR A 124 -0.75 1.53 -2.78
C THR A 124 0.13 2.58 -2.10
N GLY A 125 0.74 3.49 -2.87
CA GLY A 125 1.51 4.60 -2.30
C GLY A 125 0.72 5.48 -1.32
N ARG A 126 -0.61 5.56 -1.47
CA ARG A 126 -1.51 6.35 -0.59
C ARG A 126 -1.87 5.66 0.72
N LEU A 127 -1.51 4.38 0.87
CA LEU A 127 -1.87 3.55 2.02
C LEU A 127 -1.37 4.15 3.35
N ARG A 128 -0.21 4.83 3.35
CA ARG A 128 0.42 5.37 4.57
C ARG A 128 -0.50 6.28 5.37
N LEU A 129 -1.21 7.20 4.70
CA LEU A 129 -2.08 8.16 5.38
C LEU A 129 -3.29 7.45 6.02
N LEU A 130 -3.90 6.52 5.29
CA LEU A 130 -5.04 5.74 5.79
C LEU A 130 -4.63 4.82 6.94
N LEU A 131 -3.43 4.25 6.89
CA LEU A 131 -2.91 3.45 8.00
C LEU A 131 -2.76 4.25 9.29
N LEU A 132 -2.29 5.51 9.22
CA LEU A 132 -2.18 6.36 10.39
C LEU A 132 -3.54 6.60 11.06
N PHE A 133 -4.57 6.92 10.27
CA PHE A 133 -5.93 7.05 10.80
C PHE A 133 -6.44 5.73 11.39
N GLY A 134 -6.15 4.60 10.76
CA GLY A 134 -6.50 3.27 11.28
C GLY A 134 -5.84 2.97 12.62
N VAL A 135 -4.54 3.26 12.75
CA VAL A 135 -3.78 3.12 14.00
C VAL A 135 -4.39 4.00 15.09
N LEU A 136 -4.66 5.27 14.79
CA LEU A 136 -5.26 6.21 15.75
C LEU A 136 -6.64 5.74 16.23
N LEU A 137 -7.52 5.35 15.31
CA LEU A 137 -8.85 4.82 15.66
C LEU A 137 -8.74 3.58 16.55
N TRP A 138 -7.84 2.65 16.22
CA TRP A 138 -7.64 1.46 17.03
C TRP A 138 -7.09 1.79 18.42
N MET A 139 -6.12 2.70 18.52
CA MET A 139 -5.59 3.16 19.81
C MET A 139 -6.68 3.81 20.69
N ILE A 140 -7.54 4.65 20.10
CA ILE A 140 -8.69 5.25 20.80
C ILE A 140 -9.64 4.15 21.27
N TRP A 141 -9.91 3.14 20.45
CA TRP A 141 -10.75 2.00 20.82
C TRP A 141 -10.20 1.23 22.02
N ILE A 142 -8.89 0.92 22.02
CA ILE A 142 -8.22 0.23 23.14
C ILE A 142 -8.31 1.09 24.40
N ALA A 143 -7.96 2.38 24.32
CA ALA A 143 -8.00 3.28 25.46
C ALA A 143 -9.41 3.40 26.05
N ALA A 144 -10.42 3.56 25.20
CA ALA A 144 -11.82 3.66 25.60
C ALA A 144 -12.31 2.42 26.38
N ILE A 145 -11.96 1.22 25.93
CA ILE A 145 -12.41 -0.03 26.55
C ILE A 145 -11.61 -0.36 27.80
N PHE A 146 -10.28 -0.36 27.71
CA PHE A 146 -9.44 -0.90 28.78
C PHE A 146 -9.11 0.14 29.86
N ALA A 147 -8.88 1.41 29.49
CA ALA A 147 -8.63 2.47 30.46
C ALA A 147 -9.92 3.18 30.88
N GLY A 148 -10.77 3.54 29.91
CA GLY A 148 -12.04 4.24 30.14
C GLY A 148 -13.17 3.36 30.67
N ARG A 149 -13.03 2.03 30.62
CA ARG A 149 -14.05 1.04 31.01
C ARG A 149 -15.41 1.29 30.34
N LEU A 150 -15.40 1.83 29.12
CA LEU A 150 -16.61 2.11 28.37
C LEU A 150 -17.25 0.82 27.85
N ASN A 151 -18.54 0.88 27.55
CA ASN A 151 -19.27 -0.27 27.04
C ASN A 151 -18.68 -0.74 25.69
N PHE A 152 -18.23 -2.00 25.66
CA PHE A 152 -17.58 -2.62 24.50
C PHE A 152 -18.40 -2.47 23.21
N LEU A 153 -19.70 -2.72 23.26
CA LEU A 153 -20.56 -2.71 22.07
C LEU A 153 -20.67 -1.30 21.50
N ILE A 154 -20.90 -0.30 22.35
CA ILE A 154 -21.04 1.10 21.93
C ILE A 154 -19.74 1.59 21.29
N VAL A 155 -18.60 1.37 21.94
CA VAL A 155 -17.29 1.81 21.44
C VAL A 155 -16.94 1.08 20.13
N SER A 156 -17.23 -0.22 20.04
CA SER A 156 -16.97 -1.00 18.83
C SER A 156 -17.83 -0.57 17.66
N VAL A 157 -19.09 -0.15 17.88
CA VAL A 157 -19.91 0.43 16.82
C VAL A 157 -19.37 1.79 16.39
N LEU A 158 -19.13 2.69 17.35
CA LEU A 158 -18.71 4.07 17.06
C LEU A 158 -17.34 4.18 16.40
N ILE A 159 -16.41 3.27 16.71
CA ILE A 159 -15.05 3.31 16.16
C ILE A 159 -14.84 2.24 15.09
N GLY A 160 -15.41 1.05 15.27
CA GLY A 160 -15.27 -0.04 14.31
C GLY A 160 -15.89 0.28 12.96
N ILE A 161 -17.08 0.90 12.92
CA ILE A 161 -17.71 1.30 11.65
C ILE A 161 -16.80 2.30 10.90
N PRO A 162 -16.35 3.42 11.48
CA PRO A 162 -15.38 4.30 10.83
C PRO A 162 -14.10 3.62 10.37
N ALA A 163 -13.54 2.70 11.17
CA ALA A 163 -12.34 1.96 10.79
C ALA A 163 -12.57 1.08 9.54
N HIS A 164 -13.73 0.42 9.44
CA HIS A 164 -14.10 -0.34 8.24
C HIS A 164 -14.35 0.56 7.03
N ILE A 165 -15.01 1.71 7.22
CA ILE A 165 -15.21 2.71 6.16
C ILE A 165 -13.85 3.22 5.65
N LEU A 166 -12.92 3.51 6.55
CA LEU A 166 -11.57 3.94 6.21
C LEU A 166 -10.83 2.89 5.37
N GLY A 167 -10.98 1.61 5.70
CA GLY A 167 -10.51 0.50 4.88
C GLY A 167 -11.17 0.48 3.49
N ALA A 168 -12.49 0.63 3.41
CA ALA A 168 -13.21 0.68 2.14
C ALA A 168 -12.77 1.85 1.24
N VAL A 169 -12.48 3.02 1.84
CA VAL A 169 -11.96 4.21 1.14
C VAL A 169 -10.61 3.95 0.48
N TYR A 170 -9.82 2.99 0.97
CA TYR A 170 -8.58 2.57 0.29
C TYR A 170 -8.86 1.75 -0.98
N TYR A 171 -9.77 0.78 -0.90
CA TYR A 171 -10.00 -0.15 -2.00
C TYR A 171 -10.83 0.46 -3.13
N LEU A 172 -11.74 1.39 -2.82
CA LEU A 172 -12.65 1.97 -3.80
C LEU A 172 -11.92 2.71 -4.94
N PRO A 173 -10.92 3.59 -4.70
CA PRO A 173 -10.14 4.23 -5.76
C PRO A 173 -9.36 3.23 -6.61
N LEU A 174 -8.83 2.17 -6.01
CA LEU A 174 -8.10 1.12 -6.73
C LEU A 174 -9.04 0.38 -7.69
N PHE A 175 -10.17 -0.10 -7.18
CA PHE A 175 -11.17 -0.81 -7.99
C PHE A 175 -11.75 0.08 -9.09
N TRP A 176 -11.97 1.36 -8.81
CA TRP A 176 -12.41 2.32 -9.83
C TRP A 176 -11.39 2.47 -10.97
N GLN A 177 -10.10 2.59 -10.65
CA GLN A 177 -9.06 2.70 -11.68
C GLN A 177 -8.92 1.42 -12.51
N TRP A 178 -9.00 0.25 -11.88
CA TRP A 178 -9.03 -1.04 -12.58
C TRP A 178 -10.26 -1.20 -13.47
N TYR A 179 -11.44 -0.78 -12.98
CA TYR A 179 -12.66 -0.77 -13.78
C TYR A 179 -12.52 0.13 -15.02
N LYS A 180 -11.99 1.35 -14.85
CA LYS A 180 -11.75 2.28 -15.96
C LYS A 180 -10.79 1.66 -16.99
N LEU A 181 -9.68 1.07 -16.52
CA LEU A 181 -8.69 0.42 -17.39
C LEU A 181 -9.29 -0.73 -18.20
N ARG A 182 -10.12 -1.58 -17.56
CA ARG A 182 -10.87 -2.64 -18.23
C ARG A 182 -11.83 -2.09 -19.28
N ARG A 183 -12.62 -1.07 -18.93
CA ARG A 183 -13.61 -0.46 -19.83
C ARG A 183 -12.95 0.15 -21.06
N ASP A 184 -11.84 0.85 -20.87
CA ASP A 184 -11.15 1.55 -21.96
C ASP A 184 -10.42 0.55 -22.88
N SER A 185 -9.92 -0.56 -22.34
CA SER A 185 -9.32 -1.66 -23.13
C SER A 185 -10.36 -2.41 -23.97
N GLY A 186 -11.60 -2.54 -23.50
CA GLY A 186 -12.70 -3.15 -24.27
C GLY A 186 -13.25 -2.28 -25.40
N ARG A 187 -12.97 -0.97 -25.41
CA ARG A 187 -13.39 -0.03 -26.47
C ARG A 187 -12.37 0.11 -27.60
N ALA A 188 -11.14 -0.37 -27.41
CA ALA A 188 -10.02 -0.17 -28.33
C ALA A 188 -10.06 -1.09 -29.57
N PHE A 189 -11.03 -2.00 -29.68
CA PHE A 189 -11.24 -2.81 -30.88
C PHE A 189 -12.62 -2.54 -31.47
N PRO A 190 -12.77 -1.54 -32.37
CA PRO A 190 -13.82 -1.63 -33.37
C PRO A 190 -13.55 -2.91 -34.16
N ASN A 191 -14.55 -3.79 -34.23
CA ASN A 191 -14.47 -5.00 -35.02
C ASN A 191 -14.25 -4.57 -36.49
N PRO A 192 -13.09 -4.85 -37.14
CA PRO A 192 -12.90 -4.45 -38.53
C PRO A 192 -13.95 -5.10 -39.45
N ALA A 193 -14.57 -6.21 -39.02
CA ALA A 193 -15.66 -6.86 -39.73
C ALA A 193 -16.99 -6.07 -39.78
N SER A 194 -17.13 -4.96 -39.04
CA SER A 194 -18.30 -4.08 -39.16
C SER A 194 -18.07 -2.86 -40.06
N ALA A 195 -16.84 -2.62 -40.52
CA ALA A 195 -16.53 -1.51 -41.43
C ALA A 195 -16.73 -1.87 -42.92
N ASP A 196 -16.84 -3.15 -43.24
CA ASP A 196 -16.95 -3.67 -44.62
C ASP A 196 -18.40 -3.98 -45.05
N ARG A 197 -19.40 -3.51 -44.30
CA ARG A 197 -20.84 -3.76 -44.58
C ARG A 197 -21.67 -2.50 -44.83
N SER A 198 -21.04 -1.35 -45.05
CA SER A 198 -21.71 -0.08 -45.39
C SER A 198 -21.28 0.42 -46.74
#